data_AF-A0A923SXH7-F1
#
_entry.id   AF-A0A923SXH7-F1
#
_cell.length_a   1.000
_cell.length_b   1.000
_cell.length_c   1.000
_cell.angle_alpha   90.00
_cell.angle_beta   90.00
_cell.angle_gamma   90.00
#
_symmetry.space_group_name_H-M   'P 1'
#
loop_
_entity.id
_entity.type
_entity.pdbx_description
1 polymer ?
#
loop_
_entity_poly.entity_id
_entity_poly.type
_entity_poly.pdbx_seq_one_letter_code
_entity_poly.pdbx_strand_id
1 'polypeptide(L)'
;MKIQDFIKGRNVTYAAVFQYIKRNPTLFSGHIGKTNKIELDETAVQLLEEKYPFPEPVQIIQDNSARDELLELHKKYTAAMEKITALTEQNAQLLVVQSKQRFLEEENLEQAAEIQRLNEQLNESYTHSEEAVKQLLLSELRKGVKYRPLIEKYEGMALEELFEVLSDKNTRNLEQIEKLEQEATEWKRDYTSMKKALEEEKKKSWWDKLRGR
;
A
#
# COMPACT_ATOMS: atom_id res chain seq x y z
N MET A 1 68.07 -69.17 24.22
CA MET A 1 66.70 -68.60 24.09
C MET A 1 65.97 -69.25 22.91
N LYS A 2 64.65 -69.47 22.92
CA LYS A 2 63.94 -69.97 21.73
C LYS A 2 63.52 -68.83 20.82
N ILE A 3 63.34 -69.09 19.52
CA ILE A 3 62.79 -68.10 18.57
C ILE A 3 61.42 -67.58 19.06
N GLN A 4 60.60 -68.45 19.66
CA GLN A 4 59.31 -68.05 20.25
C GLN A 4 59.44 -67.01 21.38
N ASP A 5 60.54 -67.04 22.13
CA ASP A 5 60.80 -66.06 23.18
C ASP A 5 61.41 -64.78 22.61
N PHE A 6 62.24 -64.89 21.56
CA PHE A 6 62.80 -63.74 20.85
C PHE A 6 61.72 -62.86 20.22
N ILE A 7 60.70 -63.45 19.59
CA ILE A 7 59.65 -62.68 18.91
C ILE A 7 58.64 -62.02 19.85
N LYS A 8 58.63 -62.36 21.15
CA LYS A 8 57.70 -61.75 22.12
C LYS A 8 57.98 -60.25 22.21
N GLY A 9 56.95 -59.45 21.95
CA GLY A 9 57.05 -57.97 21.96
C GLY A 9 57.66 -57.37 20.69
N ARG A 10 58.11 -58.18 19.73
CA ARG A 10 58.59 -57.71 18.42
C ARG A 10 57.50 -57.90 17.36
N ASN A 11 57.40 -56.97 16.42
CA ASN A 11 56.45 -57.07 15.31
C ASN A 11 56.97 -58.00 14.18
N VAL A 12 57.38 -59.21 14.54
CA VAL A 12 57.99 -60.18 13.61
C VAL A 12 57.44 -61.58 13.87
N THR A 13 57.17 -62.33 12.80
CA THR A 13 56.63 -63.68 12.91
C THR A 13 57.74 -64.71 13.08
N TYR A 14 57.44 -65.82 13.76
CA TYR A 14 58.36 -66.96 13.88
C TYR A 14 58.90 -67.40 12.50
N ALA A 15 58.01 -67.46 11.50
CA ALA A 15 58.38 -67.87 10.14
C ALA A 15 59.38 -66.92 9.49
N ALA A 16 59.27 -65.61 9.72
CA ALA A 16 60.20 -64.62 9.19
C ALA A 16 61.60 -64.78 9.80
N VAL A 17 61.67 -64.92 11.13
CA VAL A 17 62.95 -65.13 11.85
C VAL A 17 63.58 -66.47 11.45
N PHE A 18 62.78 -67.52 11.37
CA PHE A 18 63.24 -68.84 10.95
C PHE A 18 63.76 -68.87 9.50
N GLN A 19 63.06 -68.20 8.57
CA GLN A 19 63.50 -68.03 7.18
C GLN A 19 64.83 -67.27 7.11
N TYR A 20 65.00 -66.23 7.92
CA TYR A 20 66.24 -65.46 7.97
C TYR A 20 67.43 -66.31 8.43
N ILE A 21 67.25 -67.10 9.49
CA ILE A 21 68.27 -68.05 9.97
C ILE A 21 68.62 -69.07 8.87
N LYS A 22 67.61 -69.63 8.21
CA LYS A 22 67.79 -70.63 7.14
C LYS A 22 68.52 -70.06 5.91
N ARG A 23 68.31 -68.80 5.58
CA ARG A 23 68.94 -68.11 4.44
C ARG A 23 70.39 -67.69 4.72
N ASN A 24 70.79 -67.65 5.99
CA ASN A 24 72.13 -67.23 6.41
C ASN A 24 72.85 -68.34 7.22
N PRO A 25 73.02 -69.55 6.66
CA PRO A 25 73.55 -70.69 7.42
C PRO A 25 74.98 -70.46 7.91
N THR A 26 75.78 -69.64 7.22
CA THR A 26 77.15 -69.30 7.61
C THR A 26 77.21 -68.45 8.89
N LEU A 27 76.25 -67.55 9.08
CA LEU A 27 76.17 -66.66 10.25
C LEU A 27 75.64 -67.36 11.50
N PHE A 28 74.81 -68.40 11.31
CA PHE A 28 74.17 -69.13 12.41
C PHE A 28 74.76 -70.53 12.62
N SER A 29 75.80 -70.93 11.88
CA SER A 29 76.41 -72.27 11.98
C SER A 29 77.09 -72.45 13.33
N GLY A 30 76.64 -73.44 14.12
CA GLY A 30 77.15 -73.71 15.46
C GLY A 30 76.47 -72.88 16.57
N HIS A 31 75.70 -71.87 16.18
CA HIS A 31 75.00 -70.93 17.07
C HIS A 31 73.51 -71.23 17.23
N ILE A 32 73.03 -72.29 16.57
CA ILE A 32 71.68 -72.84 16.67
C ILE A 32 71.74 -74.34 16.94
N GLY A 33 70.88 -74.82 17.86
CA GLY A 33 70.77 -76.25 18.17
C GLY A 33 70.38 -77.10 16.95
N LYS A 34 71.06 -78.24 16.74
CA LYS A 34 70.88 -79.14 15.57
C LYS A 34 69.66 -80.09 15.64
N THR A 35 68.78 -79.94 16.63
CA THR A 35 67.68 -80.89 16.89
C THR A 35 66.32 -80.17 16.90
N ASN A 36 65.20 -80.90 16.92
CA ASN A 36 63.79 -80.42 16.90
C ASN A 36 63.41 -79.23 17.81
N LYS A 37 64.33 -78.74 18.66
CA LYS A 37 64.24 -77.50 19.43
C LYS A 37 65.40 -76.58 19.04
N ILE A 38 65.11 -75.57 18.22
CA ILE A 38 66.08 -74.53 17.85
C ILE A 38 66.23 -73.58 19.02
N GLU A 39 67.32 -73.79 19.76
CA GLU A 39 67.77 -72.87 20.80
C GLU A 39 68.84 -71.96 20.19
N LEU A 40 68.62 -70.66 20.33
CA LEU A 40 69.49 -69.56 19.92
C LEU A 40 70.46 -69.28 21.07
N ASP A 41 71.76 -69.24 20.77
CA ASP A 41 72.79 -68.76 21.69
C ASP A 41 72.87 -67.22 21.70
N GLU A 42 73.72 -66.65 22.55
CA GLU A 42 73.86 -65.19 22.69
C GLU A 42 74.27 -64.49 21.38
N THR A 43 75.13 -65.12 20.57
CA THR A 43 75.57 -64.59 19.28
C THR A 43 74.44 -64.57 18.26
N ALA A 44 73.65 -65.63 18.17
CA ALA A 44 72.46 -65.70 17.31
C ALA A 44 71.39 -64.69 17.73
N VAL A 45 71.25 -64.44 19.03
CA VAL A 45 70.32 -63.43 19.56
C VAL A 45 70.77 -62.03 19.15
N GLN A 46 72.05 -61.69 19.31
CA GLN A 46 72.58 -60.38 18.94
C GLN A 46 72.40 -60.07 17.44
N LEU A 47 72.67 -61.03 16.56
CA LEU A 47 72.43 -60.91 15.12
C LEU A 47 70.95 -60.70 14.77
N LEU A 48 70.06 -61.34 15.53
CA LEU A 48 68.61 -61.16 15.35
C LEU A 48 68.13 -59.83 15.94
N GLU A 49 68.71 -59.33 17.02
CA GLU A 49 68.40 -58.01 17.58
C GLU A 49 68.81 -56.87 16.65
N GLU A 50 69.94 -57.01 15.96
CA GLU A 50 70.35 -56.07 14.91
C GLU A 50 69.35 -56.05 13.75
N LYS A 51 68.87 -57.22 13.32
CA LYS A 51 67.94 -57.32 12.18
C LYS A 51 66.50 -56.98 12.54
N TYR A 52 66.09 -57.32 13.75
CA TYR A 52 64.74 -57.17 14.30
C TYR A 52 64.82 -56.50 15.67
N PRO A 53 65.15 -55.19 15.69
CA PRO A 53 65.23 -54.44 16.93
C PRO A 53 63.88 -54.42 17.64
N PHE A 54 63.92 -54.26 18.96
CA PHE A 54 62.69 -54.08 19.72
C PHE A 54 62.06 -52.75 19.30
N PRO A 55 60.76 -52.72 18.93
CA PRO A 55 60.12 -51.47 18.52
C PRO A 55 60.23 -50.43 19.63
N GLU A 56 60.70 -49.23 19.29
CA GLU A 56 60.66 -48.11 20.23
C GLU A 56 59.20 -47.81 20.61
N PRO A 57 58.91 -47.48 21.89
CA PRO A 57 57.55 -47.15 22.30
C PRO A 57 57.03 -45.96 21.51
N VAL A 58 55.95 -46.17 20.76
CA VAL A 58 55.26 -45.11 20.00
C VAL A 58 54.70 -44.09 20.97
N GLN A 59 55.20 -42.86 20.91
CA GLN A 59 54.66 -41.75 21.69
C GLN A 59 53.33 -41.30 21.07
N ILE A 60 52.22 -41.46 21.81
CA ILE A 60 50.91 -40.92 21.42
C ILE A 60 50.88 -39.44 21.81
N ILE A 61 50.98 -38.54 20.83
CA ILE A 61 50.83 -37.09 21.07
C ILE A 61 49.34 -36.81 21.31
N GLN A 62 48.93 -36.62 22.57
CA GLN A 62 47.60 -36.10 22.90
C GLN A 62 47.59 -34.58 22.74
N ASP A 63 47.34 -34.09 21.53
CA ASP A 63 47.25 -32.65 21.26
C ASP A 63 45.87 -32.09 21.67
N ASN A 64 45.60 -32.06 22.97
CA ASN A 64 44.34 -31.56 23.51
C ASN A 64 44.19 -30.04 23.26
N SER A 65 45.30 -29.28 23.21
CA SER A 65 45.29 -27.84 22.97
C SER A 65 44.77 -27.48 21.58
N ALA A 66 45.29 -28.11 20.53
CA ALA A 66 44.85 -27.87 19.16
C ALA A 66 43.37 -28.24 18.95
N ARG A 67 42.89 -29.27 19.66
CA ARG A 67 41.49 -29.70 19.61
C ARG A 67 40.55 -28.69 20.29
N ASP A 68 40.95 -28.14 21.43
CA ASP A 68 40.18 -27.14 22.15
C ASP A 68 40.10 -25.81 21.36
N GLU A 69 41.21 -25.39 20.75
CA GLU A 69 41.23 -24.24 19.84
C GLU A 69 40.31 -24.43 18.62
N LEU A 70 40.34 -25.62 18.00
CA LEU A 70 39.46 -25.96 16.90
C LEU A 70 37.98 -25.93 17.32
N LEU A 71 37.67 -26.41 18.53
CA LEU A 71 36.32 -26.39 19.07
C LEU A 71 35.83 -24.96 19.32
N GLU A 72 36.68 -24.09 19.86
CA GLU A 72 36.36 -22.67 20.01
C GLU A 72 36.11 -22.00 18.65
N LEU A 73 36.97 -22.27 17.67
CA LEU A 73 36.84 -21.70 16.34
C LEU A 73 35.53 -22.13 15.68
N HIS A 74 35.17 -23.42 15.82
CA HIS A 74 33.90 -23.93 15.33
C HIS A 74 32.71 -23.24 16.00
N LYS A 75 32.74 -23.02 17.33
CA LYS A 75 31.67 -22.29 18.03
C LYS A 75 31.52 -20.87 17.51
N LYS A 76 32.63 -20.15 17.32
CA LYS A 76 32.64 -18.78 16.76
C LYS A 76 32.10 -18.77 15.33
N TYR A 77 32.51 -19.74 14.51
CA TYR A 77 32.04 -19.88 13.14
C TYR A 77 30.53 -20.15 13.07
N THR A 78 30.02 -21.07 13.88
CA THR A 78 28.58 -21.37 13.94
C THR A 78 27.78 -20.14 14.36
N ALA A 79 28.21 -19.43 15.41
CA ALA A 79 27.54 -18.20 15.85
C ALA A 79 27.56 -17.09 14.78
N ALA A 80 28.68 -16.96 14.06
CA ALA A 80 28.78 -16.02 12.95
C ALA A 80 27.84 -16.40 11.79
N MET A 81 27.74 -17.69 11.47
CA MET A 81 26.88 -18.20 10.40
C MET A 81 25.38 -18.00 10.73
N GLU A 82 24.97 -18.25 11.97
CA GLU A 82 23.62 -17.96 12.45
C GLU A 82 23.28 -16.47 12.31
N LYS A 83 24.22 -15.59 12.68
CA LYS A 83 24.05 -14.14 12.55
C LYS A 83 23.94 -13.70 11.09
N ILE A 84 24.74 -14.28 10.19
CA ILE A 84 24.65 -14.00 8.75
C ILE A 84 23.28 -14.42 8.22
N THR A 85 22.81 -15.62 8.58
CA THR A 85 21.50 -16.14 8.16
C THR A 85 20.37 -15.21 8.61
N ALA A 86 20.38 -14.81 9.89
CA ALA A 86 19.38 -13.88 10.42
C ALA A 86 19.41 -12.51 9.72
N LEU A 87 20.60 -11.97 9.42
CA LEU A 87 20.73 -10.71 8.69
C LEU A 87 20.26 -10.84 7.23
N THR A 88 20.52 -11.97 6.58
CA THR A 88 20.02 -12.26 5.23
C THR A 88 18.49 -12.30 5.21
N GLU A 89 17.87 -12.96 6.19
CA GLU A 89 16.42 -12.99 6.34
C GLU A 89 15.83 -11.60 6.60
N GLN A 90 16.43 -10.81 7.50
CA GLN A 90 16.01 -9.43 7.76
C GLN A 90 16.12 -8.56 6.50
N ASN A 91 17.21 -8.67 5.74
CA ASN A 91 17.37 -7.93 4.49
C ASN A 91 16.33 -8.33 3.44
N ALA A 92 15.99 -9.62 3.33
CA ALA A 92 14.94 -10.09 2.43
C ALA A 92 13.57 -9.52 2.83
N GLN A 93 13.24 -9.51 4.13
CA GLN A 93 12.00 -8.90 4.63
C GLN A 93 11.95 -7.40 4.36
N LEU A 94 13.06 -6.69 4.60
CA LEU A 94 13.16 -5.26 4.34
C LEU A 94 12.94 -4.94 2.86
N LEU A 95 13.47 -5.76 1.94
CA LEU A 95 13.25 -5.60 0.51
C LEU A 95 11.77 -5.73 0.13
N VAL A 96 11.06 -6.70 0.74
CA VAL A 96 9.61 -6.90 0.54
C VAL A 96 8.80 -5.73 1.11
N VAL A 97 9.19 -5.20 2.27
CA VAL A 97 8.53 -4.03 2.86
C VAL A 97 8.75 -2.80 1.98
N GLN A 98 9.97 -2.59 1.48
CA GLN A 98 10.30 -1.48 0.59
C GLN A 98 9.58 -1.56 -0.77
N SER A 99 9.38 -2.76 -1.33
CA SER A 99 8.62 -2.91 -2.56
C SER A 99 7.14 -2.60 -2.35
N LYS A 100 6.55 -3.07 -1.24
CA LYS A 100 5.18 -2.75 -0.86
C LYS A 100 5.01 -1.24 -0.62
N GLN A 101 5.96 -0.61 0.07
CA GLN A 101 5.93 0.83 0.34
C GLN A 101 5.94 1.64 -0.96
N ARG A 102 6.82 1.29 -1.91
CA ARG A 102 6.86 1.94 -3.23
C ARG A 102 5.55 1.81 -3.99
N PHE A 103 4.95 0.62 -3.98
CA PHE A 103 3.66 0.41 -4.63
C PHE A 103 2.56 1.29 -4.03
N LEU A 104 2.50 1.39 -2.70
CA LEU A 104 1.54 2.27 -2.02
C LEU A 104 1.80 3.76 -2.29
N GLU A 105 3.07 4.16 -2.40
CA GLU A 105 3.44 5.54 -2.76
C GLU A 105 3.03 5.88 -4.21
N GLU A 106 3.22 4.95 -5.15
CA GLU A 106 2.76 5.10 -6.53
C GLU A 106 1.23 5.20 -6.60
N GLU A 107 0.50 4.33 -5.91
CA GLU A 107 -0.97 4.37 -5.84
C GLU A 107 -1.48 5.69 -5.24
N ASN A 108 -0.85 6.17 -4.16
CA ASN A 108 -1.20 7.45 -3.56
C ASN A 108 -0.93 8.64 -4.49
N LEU A 109 0.17 8.60 -5.27
CA LEU A 109 0.47 9.63 -6.26
C LEU A 109 -0.57 9.64 -7.39
N GLU A 110 -0.98 8.46 -7.88
CA GLU A 110 -2.02 8.33 -8.88
C GLU A 110 -3.37 8.87 -8.37
N GLN A 111 -3.74 8.50 -7.14
CA GLN A 111 -4.96 9.00 -6.51
C GLN A 111 -4.93 10.54 -6.34
N ALA A 112 -3.80 11.10 -5.93
CA ALA A 112 -3.65 12.55 -5.79
C ALA A 112 -3.77 13.27 -7.15
N ALA A 113 -3.17 12.71 -8.21
CA ALA A 113 -3.29 13.24 -9.56
C ALA A 113 -4.74 13.18 -10.08
N GLU A 114 -5.46 12.10 -9.77
CA GLU A 114 -6.86 11.96 -10.16
C GLU A 114 -7.76 12.95 -9.40
N ILE A 115 -7.55 13.12 -8.10
CA ILE A 115 -8.25 14.16 -7.31
C ILE A 115 -8.00 15.54 -7.89
N GLN A 116 -6.76 15.84 -8.29
CA GLN A 116 -6.43 17.12 -8.92
C GLN A 116 -7.20 17.32 -10.23
N ARG A 117 -7.23 16.31 -11.10
CA ARG A 117 -8.01 16.37 -12.36
C ARG A 117 -9.49 16.57 -12.12
N LEU A 118 -10.08 15.83 -11.18
CA LEU A 118 -11.50 15.95 -10.85
C LEU A 118 -11.83 17.33 -10.29
N ASN A 119 -10.96 17.89 -9.45
CA ASN A 119 -11.13 19.26 -8.95
C ASN A 119 -11.06 20.30 -10.07
N GLU A 120 -10.16 20.11 -11.03
CA GLU A 120 -10.03 21.01 -12.17
C GLU A 120 -11.28 20.94 -13.07
N GLN A 121 -11.75 19.73 -13.39
CA GLN A 121 -13.01 19.52 -14.10
C GLN A 121 -14.22 20.12 -13.37
N LEU A 122 -14.27 19.96 -12.04
CA LEU A 122 -15.34 20.53 -11.23
C LEU A 122 -15.31 22.06 -11.26
N ASN A 123 -14.12 22.66 -11.20
CA ASN A 123 -13.94 24.10 -11.27
C ASN A 123 -14.31 24.65 -12.66
N GLU A 124 -13.90 23.97 -13.73
CA GLU A 124 -14.34 24.29 -15.10
C GLU A 124 -15.87 24.20 -15.24
N SER A 125 -16.49 23.16 -14.71
CA SER A 125 -17.96 23.02 -14.71
C SER A 125 -18.63 24.14 -13.91
N TYR A 126 -18.08 24.49 -12.75
CA TYR A 126 -18.62 25.55 -11.89
C TYR A 126 -18.55 26.91 -12.59
N THR A 127 -17.37 27.27 -13.12
CA THR A 127 -17.17 28.52 -13.87
C THR A 127 -18.06 28.60 -15.11
N HIS A 128 -18.23 27.50 -15.85
CA HIS A 128 -19.13 27.45 -16.98
C HIS A 128 -20.59 27.68 -16.56
N SER A 129 -21.04 27.01 -15.49
CA SER A 129 -22.39 27.19 -14.94
C SER A 129 -22.61 28.62 -14.43
N GLU A 130 -21.63 29.19 -13.73
CA GLU A 130 -21.68 30.56 -13.22
C GLU A 130 -21.81 31.56 -14.37
N GLU A 131 -21.03 31.38 -15.44
CA GLU A 131 -21.11 32.23 -16.62
C GLU A 131 -22.47 32.08 -17.34
N ALA A 132 -22.99 30.86 -17.46
CA ALA A 132 -24.31 30.63 -18.03
C ALA A 132 -25.41 31.36 -17.23
N VAL A 133 -25.35 31.33 -15.89
CA VAL A 133 -26.27 32.07 -15.01
C VAL A 133 -26.11 33.58 -15.19
N LYS A 134 -24.87 34.10 -15.26
CA LYS A 134 -24.61 35.52 -15.54
C LYS A 134 -25.23 35.95 -16.87
N GLN A 135 -25.05 35.16 -17.92
CA GLN A 135 -25.61 35.46 -19.24
C GLN A 135 -27.14 35.43 -19.24
N LEU A 136 -27.75 34.45 -18.56
CA LEU A 136 -29.20 34.40 -18.36
C LEU A 136 -29.70 35.64 -17.62
N LEU A 137 -29.07 36.03 -16.51
CA LEU A 137 -29.43 37.23 -15.75
C LEU A 137 -29.32 38.49 -16.61
N LEU A 138 -28.22 38.67 -17.35
CA LEU A 138 -28.04 39.78 -18.28
C LEU A 138 -29.10 39.79 -19.39
N SER A 139 -29.56 38.63 -19.84
CA SER A 139 -30.64 38.52 -20.83
C SER A 139 -31.99 38.95 -20.23
N GLU A 140 -32.29 38.59 -18.99
CA GLU A 140 -33.52 39.01 -18.29
C GLU A 140 -33.51 40.51 -17.98
N LEU A 141 -32.38 41.05 -17.51
CA LEU A 141 -32.21 42.49 -17.33
C LEU A 141 -32.37 43.26 -18.65
N ARG A 142 -31.92 42.68 -19.78
CA ARG A 142 -32.15 43.25 -21.12
C ARG A 142 -33.62 43.20 -21.55
N LYS A 143 -34.37 42.16 -21.19
CA LYS A 143 -35.84 42.14 -21.37
C LYS A 143 -36.51 43.20 -20.48
N GLY A 144 -35.90 43.51 -19.34
CA GLY A 144 -36.23 44.62 -18.44
C GLY A 144 -35.90 46.02 -18.97
N VAL A 145 -35.34 46.20 -20.18
CA VAL A 145 -35.06 47.53 -20.78
C VAL A 145 -36.32 48.41 -20.91
N LYS A 146 -37.51 47.81 -20.92
CA LYS A 146 -38.79 48.54 -20.83
C LYS A 146 -38.98 49.28 -19.49
N TYR A 147 -38.28 48.84 -18.44
CA TYR A 147 -38.30 49.40 -17.08
C TYR A 147 -36.99 50.10 -16.70
N ARG A 148 -36.01 50.19 -17.62
CA ARG A 148 -34.75 50.92 -17.39
C ARG A 148 -34.97 52.37 -16.87
N PRO A 149 -35.96 53.15 -17.35
CA PRO A 149 -36.25 54.46 -16.79
C PRO A 149 -36.78 54.42 -15.34
N LEU A 150 -37.45 53.33 -14.94
CA LEU A 150 -37.86 53.12 -13.55
C LEU A 150 -36.63 52.74 -12.70
N ILE A 151 -35.80 51.83 -13.20
CA ILE A 151 -34.60 51.35 -12.49
C ILE A 151 -33.66 52.53 -12.22
N GLU A 152 -33.34 53.37 -13.21
CA GLU A 152 -32.49 54.56 -13.03
C GLU A 152 -33.09 55.59 -12.06
N LYS A 153 -34.44 55.72 -12.01
CA LYS A 153 -35.13 56.59 -11.04
C LYS A 153 -34.98 56.11 -9.60
N TYR A 154 -34.83 54.80 -9.40
CA TYR A 154 -34.87 54.13 -8.10
C TYR A 154 -33.50 53.63 -7.62
N GLU A 155 -32.49 53.58 -8.49
CA GLU A 155 -31.11 53.12 -8.21
C GLU A 155 -30.31 54.02 -7.23
N GLY A 156 -30.81 55.21 -6.92
CA GLY A 156 -30.18 56.15 -5.97
C GLY A 156 -30.93 56.36 -4.65
N MET A 157 -32.10 55.73 -4.44
CA MET A 157 -32.89 55.85 -3.21
C MET A 157 -32.44 54.82 -2.18
N ALA A 158 -32.42 55.20 -0.90
CA ALA A 158 -32.25 54.21 0.16
C ALA A 158 -33.44 53.23 0.15
N LEU A 159 -33.22 51.97 0.56
CA LEU A 159 -34.25 50.92 0.56
C LEU A 159 -35.54 51.33 1.29
N GLU A 160 -35.43 52.15 2.33
CA GLU A 160 -36.55 52.67 3.11
C GLU A 160 -37.40 53.68 2.30
N GLU A 161 -36.75 54.58 1.56
CA GLU A 161 -37.43 55.56 0.68
C GLU A 161 -38.12 54.87 -0.50
N LEU A 162 -37.49 53.82 -1.04
CA LEU A 162 -38.07 52.98 -2.08
C LEU A 162 -39.37 52.33 -1.58
N PHE A 163 -39.36 51.82 -0.35
CA PHE A 163 -40.50 51.14 0.24
C PHE A 163 -41.68 52.10 0.46
N GLU A 164 -41.43 53.31 0.96
CA GLU A 164 -42.47 54.34 1.12
C GLU A 164 -43.08 54.75 -0.23
N VAL A 165 -42.25 55.06 -1.23
CA VAL A 165 -42.72 55.50 -2.55
C VAL A 165 -43.53 54.41 -3.25
N LEU A 166 -43.12 53.15 -3.11
CA LEU A 166 -43.86 52.02 -3.68
C LEU A 166 -45.16 51.77 -2.92
N SER A 167 -45.16 51.87 -1.59
CA SER A 167 -46.35 51.75 -0.77
C SER A 167 -47.41 52.79 -1.15
N ASP A 168 -47.03 54.07 -1.21
CA ASP A 168 -47.91 55.18 -1.59
C ASP A 168 -48.51 55.01 -2.99
N LYS A 169 -47.68 54.59 -3.95
CA LYS A 169 -48.14 54.34 -5.32
C LYS A 169 -49.12 53.16 -5.35
N ASN A 170 -48.89 52.13 -4.54
CA ASN A 170 -49.78 50.99 -4.47
C ASN A 170 -51.14 51.38 -3.86
N THR A 171 -51.15 52.21 -2.82
CA THR A 171 -52.36 52.77 -2.22
C THR A 171 -53.19 53.55 -3.24
N ARG A 172 -52.55 54.47 -4.00
CA ARG A 172 -53.25 55.25 -5.03
C ARG A 172 -53.82 54.37 -6.16
N ASN A 173 -53.10 53.32 -6.53
CA ASN A 173 -53.59 52.37 -7.53
C ASN A 173 -54.82 51.61 -7.02
N LEU A 174 -54.85 51.21 -5.75
CA LEU A 174 -55.99 50.55 -5.12
C LEU A 174 -57.22 51.49 -5.09
N GLU A 175 -57.03 52.75 -4.69
CA GLU A 175 -58.11 53.76 -4.70
C GLU A 175 -58.67 53.97 -6.11
N GLN A 176 -57.80 54.03 -7.12
CA GLN A 176 -58.23 54.18 -8.51
C GLN A 176 -58.99 52.95 -9.02
N ILE A 177 -58.58 51.74 -8.62
CA ILE A 177 -59.29 50.50 -8.95
C ILE A 177 -60.68 50.51 -8.30
N GLU A 178 -60.78 50.85 -7.01
CA GLU A 178 -62.05 50.92 -6.30
C GLU A 178 -63.02 51.91 -6.97
N LYS A 179 -62.52 53.08 -7.38
CA LYS A 179 -63.34 54.06 -8.12
C LYS A 179 -63.86 53.50 -9.45
N LEU A 180 -63.00 52.84 -10.22
CA LEU A 180 -63.40 52.22 -11.49
C LEU A 180 -64.41 51.09 -11.28
N GLU A 181 -64.29 50.33 -10.20
CA GLU A 181 -65.26 49.31 -9.82
C GLU A 181 -66.62 49.93 -9.47
N GLN A 182 -66.64 51.01 -8.69
CA GLN A 182 -67.87 51.75 -8.38
C GLN A 182 -68.54 52.25 -9.65
N GLU A 183 -67.81 52.94 -10.53
CA GLU A 183 -68.31 53.41 -11.81
C GLU A 183 -68.88 52.23 -12.62
N ALA A 184 -68.15 51.12 -12.75
CA ALA A 184 -68.61 49.93 -13.48
C ALA A 184 -69.92 49.36 -12.90
N THR A 185 -70.11 49.40 -11.58
CA THR A 185 -71.37 48.97 -10.96
C THR A 185 -72.53 49.92 -11.26
N GLU A 186 -72.28 51.23 -11.31
CA GLU A 186 -73.27 52.24 -11.69
C GLU A 186 -73.69 52.08 -13.15
N TRP A 187 -72.72 52.01 -14.07
CA TRP A 187 -72.96 51.72 -15.49
C TRP A 187 -73.79 50.45 -15.69
N LYS A 188 -73.52 49.41 -14.89
CA LYS A 188 -74.28 48.15 -14.96
C LYS A 188 -75.72 48.32 -14.46
N ARG A 189 -75.95 49.11 -13.41
CA ARG A 189 -77.31 49.43 -12.92
C ARG A 189 -78.08 50.24 -13.96
N ASP A 190 -77.47 51.30 -14.48
CA ASP A 190 -78.07 52.18 -15.47
C ASP A 190 -78.41 51.42 -16.76
N TYR A 191 -77.48 50.62 -17.25
CA TYR A 191 -77.72 49.75 -18.40
C TYR A 191 -78.89 48.80 -18.16
N THR A 192 -78.98 48.19 -16.97
CA THR A 192 -80.09 47.29 -16.62
C THR A 192 -81.42 48.04 -16.55
N SER A 193 -81.42 49.24 -15.99
CA SER A 193 -82.60 50.13 -15.92
C SER A 193 -83.08 50.55 -17.31
N MET A 194 -82.17 51.07 -18.14
CA MET A 194 -82.45 51.46 -19.53
C MET A 194 -82.95 50.28 -20.36
N LYS A 195 -82.35 49.10 -20.19
CA LYS A 195 -82.78 47.87 -20.87
C LYS A 195 -84.22 47.51 -20.48
N LYS A 196 -84.57 47.60 -19.19
CA LYS A 196 -85.94 47.35 -18.72
C LYS A 196 -86.94 48.37 -19.29
N ALA A 197 -86.61 49.66 -19.24
CA ALA A 197 -87.44 50.73 -19.79
C ALA A 197 -87.65 50.56 -21.30
N LEU A 198 -86.61 50.17 -22.04
CA LEU A 198 -86.72 49.88 -23.48
C LEU A 198 -87.66 48.69 -23.75
N GLU A 199 -87.55 47.61 -22.97
CA GLU A 199 -88.43 46.45 -23.11
C GLU A 199 -89.89 46.78 -22.74
N GLU A 200 -90.12 47.68 -21.78
CA GLU A 200 -91.46 48.19 -21.47
C GLU A 200 -92.02 49.07 -22.60
N GLU A 201 -91.22 49.98 -23.16
CA GLU A 201 -91.61 50.85 -24.27
C GLU A 201 -91.87 50.07 -25.58
N LYS A 202 -91.13 48.98 -25.81
CA LYS A 202 -91.40 48.04 -26.91
C LYS A 202 -92.75 47.33 -26.76
N LYS A 203 -93.21 47.08 -25.52
CA LYS A 203 -94.49 46.42 -25.24
C LYS A 203 -95.70 47.36 -25.35
N LYS A 204 -95.49 48.68 -25.35
CA LYS A 204 -96.58 49.66 -25.50
C LYS A 204 -97.17 49.65 -26.91
N SER A 205 -98.49 49.72 -26.99
CA SER A 205 -99.21 49.79 -28.27
C SER A 205 -99.11 51.18 -28.89
N TRP A 206 -99.42 51.30 -30.20
CA TRP A 206 -99.42 52.58 -30.91
C TRP A 206 -100.34 53.63 -30.27
N TRP A 207 -101.47 53.21 -29.70
CA TRP A 207 -102.43 54.08 -28.99
C TRP A 207 -101.93 54.58 -27.62
N ASP A 208 -101.01 53.87 -26.97
CA ASP A 208 -100.44 54.29 -25.69
C ASP A 208 -99.37 55.36 -25.89
N LYS A 209 -98.54 55.18 -26.93
CA LYS A 209 -97.53 56.14 -27.38
C LYS A 209 -98.13 57.49 -27.80
N LEU A 210 -99.29 57.46 -28.45
CA LEU A 210 -100.03 58.66 -28.88
C LEU A 210 -100.64 59.47 -27.72
N ARG A 211 -100.89 58.86 -26.55
CA ARG A 211 -101.49 59.51 -25.37
C ARG A 211 -100.47 59.93 -24.31
N GLY A 212 -99.18 59.75 -24.57
CA GLY A 212 -98.09 60.09 -23.64
C GLY A 212 -98.13 59.29 -22.34
N ARG A 213 -98.65 58.05 -22.36
CA ARG A 213 -98.64 57.13 -21.21
C ARG A 213 -97.72 55.93 -21.49
#